data_AF-A0A511QL17-F1
#
_entry.id   AF-A0A511QL17-F1
#
_cell.length_a   1.000
_cell.length_b   1.000
_cell.length_c   1.000
_cell.angle_alpha   90.00
_cell.angle_beta   90.00
_cell.angle_gamma   90.00
#
_symmetry.space_group_name_H-M   'P 1'
#
loop_
_entity.id
_entity.type
_entity.pdbx_description
1 polymer ?
#
loop_
_entity_poly.entity_id
_entity_poly.type
_entity_poly.pdbx_seq_one_letter_code
_entity_poly.pdbx_strand_id
1 'polypeptide(L)'
;MDYLLEENNISVAHDTVLPGGHFVKAGSKITIVSSQGEYNGYKMRVPPPEFEALMLFNALDAAFKAMQMKKVILTQRSSFDEIIEIDTSEENMQKFFAMCQQAMAAITFSISAIESWVNKSFILHGKYDGKPIQLLLEVPNKKPREVSSDKIASDRYIPIRSKLFQLAPQIFDVPPLKEHSSLKIAVSELVEERNIVMHMQSSLTINSLELDRVSYAVKLYKVSAFHGPKQILNYLNYIYEKSALPTPLWLNVANRKLKAYHKKLK
;
A
#
# COMPACT_ATOMS: atom_id res chain seq x y z
N MET A 1 -7.18 -17.95 -2.74
CA MET A 1 -5.78 -17.50 -2.74
C MET A 1 -5.39 -16.91 -4.08
N ASP A 2 -6.15 -17.19 -5.13
CA ASP A 2 -5.90 -16.76 -6.52
C ASP A 2 -5.77 -15.24 -6.68
N TYR A 3 -6.41 -14.45 -5.81
CA TYR A 3 -6.24 -12.98 -5.77
C TYR A 3 -4.85 -12.53 -5.28
N LEU A 4 -3.96 -13.44 -4.89
CA LEU A 4 -2.57 -13.14 -4.54
C LEU A 4 -1.59 -13.57 -5.64
N LEU A 5 -2.09 -14.13 -6.74
CA LEU A 5 -1.28 -14.42 -7.91
C LEU A 5 -1.21 -13.19 -8.80
N GLU A 6 -0.03 -12.93 -9.33
CA GLU A 6 0.19 -11.82 -10.26
C GLU A 6 -0.71 -11.97 -11.50
N GLU A 7 -1.54 -10.96 -11.76
CA GLU A 7 -2.39 -10.94 -12.96
C GLU A 7 -1.59 -10.54 -14.21
N ASN A 8 -0.59 -11.35 -14.60
CA ASN A 8 0.06 -11.24 -15.92
C ASN A 8 -0.78 -11.96 -16.98
N ASN A 9 -1.97 -11.41 -17.24
CA ASN A 9 -2.92 -11.96 -18.20
C ASN A 9 -2.35 -11.86 -19.62
N ILE A 10 -1.71 -12.93 -20.09
CA ILE A 10 -1.42 -13.06 -21.52
C ILE A 10 -2.77 -13.25 -22.19
N SER A 11 -3.18 -12.26 -22.98
CA SER A 11 -4.37 -12.38 -23.81
C SER A 11 -3.97 -13.00 -25.13
N VAL A 12 -4.62 -14.10 -25.47
CA VAL A 12 -4.37 -14.81 -26.73
C VAL A 12 -4.93 -13.95 -27.87
N ALA A 13 -4.07 -13.47 -28.77
CA ALA A 13 -4.50 -12.57 -29.85
C ALA A 13 -5.35 -13.27 -30.92
N HIS A 14 -5.06 -14.55 -31.19
CA HIS A 14 -5.72 -15.36 -32.22
C HIS A 14 -5.93 -16.77 -31.69
N ASP A 15 -6.99 -17.43 -32.14
CA ASP A 15 -7.24 -18.85 -31.86
C ASP A 15 -5.95 -19.67 -32.07
N THR A 16 -5.51 -20.39 -31.05
CA THR A 16 -4.22 -21.08 -31.06
C THR A 16 -4.25 -22.36 -30.24
N VAL A 17 -3.27 -23.22 -30.45
CA VAL A 17 -3.07 -24.43 -29.66
C VAL A 17 -1.87 -24.22 -28.75
N LEU A 18 -2.07 -24.33 -27.45
CA LEU A 18 -0.99 -24.21 -26.46
C LEU A 18 -0.01 -25.39 -26.57
N PRO A 19 1.23 -25.26 -26.04
CA PRO A 19 2.22 -26.35 -26.04
C PRO A 19 1.77 -27.68 -25.43
N GLY A 20 0.66 -27.68 -24.66
CA GLY A 20 0.01 -28.90 -24.14
C GLY A 20 -1.09 -29.50 -25.04
N GLY A 21 -1.27 -29.01 -26.27
CA GLY A 21 -2.29 -29.50 -27.20
C GLY A 21 -3.69 -28.91 -26.99
N HIS A 22 -3.88 -28.04 -26.00
CA HIS A 22 -5.17 -27.41 -25.72
C HIS A 22 -5.46 -26.27 -26.70
N PHE A 23 -6.59 -26.35 -27.40
CA PHE A 23 -7.11 -25.24 -28.19
C PHE A 23 -7.65 -24.13 -27.29
N VAL A 24 -7.24 -22.89 -27.57
CA VAL A 24 -7.61 -21.69 -26.81
C VAL A 24 -8.02 -20.61 -27.80
N LYS A 25 -9.19 -20.01 -27.57
CA LYS A 25 -9.74 -18.98 -28.45
C LYS A 25 -9.04 -17.63 -28.26
N ALA A 26 -9.04 -16.81 -29.30
CA ALA A 26 -8.72 -15.40 -29.25
C ALA A 26 -9.49 -14.70 -28.13
N GLY A 27 -8.82 -13.81 -27.41
CA GLY A 27 -9.35 -13.13 -26.23
C GLY A 27 -9.32 -13.93 -24.93
N SER A 28 -8.95 -15.22 -24.96
CA SER A 28 -8.79 -16.01 -23.74
C SER A 28 -7.63 -15.46 -22.91
N LYS A 29 -7.82 -15.39 -21.59
CA LYS A 29 -6.78 -15.02 -20.63
C LYS A 29 -6.03 -16.26 -20.16
N ILE A 30 -4.71 -16.23 -20.23
CA ILE A 30 -3.84 -17.24 -19.64
C ILE A 30 -3.33 -16.72 -18.31
N THR A 31 -3.59 -17.48 -17.24
CA THR A 31 -3.06 -17.20 -15.91
C THR A 31 -1.81 -18.03 -15.67
N ILE A 32 -0.71 -17.35 -15.34
CA ILE A 32 0.54 -18.03 -14.99
C ILE A 32 0.49 -18.43 -13.51
N VAL A 33 0.40 -19.74 -13.26
CA VAL A 33 0.36 -20.29 -11.88
C VAL A 33 1.73 -20.61 -11.31
N SER A 34 2.79 -20.58 -12.15
CA SER A 34 4.16 -20.87 -11.74
C SER A 34 5.18 -20.21 -12.66
N SER A 35 6.13 -19.49 -12.08
CA SER A 35 7.24 -18.81 -12.75
C SER A 35 8.56 -19.22 -12.12
N GLN A 36 9.62 -19.38 -12.93
CA GLN A 36 10.97 -19.65 -12.43
C GLN A 36 11.64 -18.35 -11.99
N GLY A 37 12.13 -18.30 -10.75
CA GLY A 37 13.04 -17.29 -10.24
C GLY A 37 14.42 -17.88 -9.98
N GLU A 38 15.40 -16.99 -9.80
CA GLU A 38 16.77 -17.33 -9.44
C GLU A 38 17.30 -16.34 -8.39
N TYR A 39 17.99 -16.86 -7.38
CA TYR A 39 18.73 -16.06 -6.39
C TYR A 39 20.04 -16.75 -6.07
N ASN A 40 21.17 -16.07 -6.32
CA ASN A 40 22.52 -16.60 -6.07
C ASN A 40 22.75 -18.01 -6.66
N GLY A 41 22.30 -18.26 -7.89
CA GLY A 41 22.41 -19.56 -8.56
C GLY A 41 21.38 -20.62 -8.14
N TYR A 42 20.60 -20.37 -7.08
CA TYR A 42 19.47 -21.23 -6.71
C TYR A 42 18.24 -20.89 -7.54
N LYS A 43 17.79 -21.85 -8.34
CA LYS A 43 16.59 -21.72 -9.20
C LYS A 43 15.39 -22.41 -8.54
N MET A 44 14.26 -21.71 -8.51
CA MET A 44 13.02 -22.25 -7.95
C MET A 44 11.82 -21.77 -8.76
N ARG A 45 10.84 -22.65 -8.94
CA ARG A 45 9.54 -22.25 -9.47
C ARG A 45 8.62 -21.87 -8.31
N VAL A 46 8.03 -20.69 -8.41
CA VAL A 46 7.10 -20.16 -7.41
C VAL A 46 5.82 -19.67 -8.09
N PRO A 47 4.68 -19.71 -7.40
CA PRO A 47 3.52 -18.94 -7.84
C PRO A 47 3.92 -17.45 -7.85
N PRO A 48 3.81 -16.74 -8.99
CA PRO A 48 4.23 -15.35 -9.08
C PRO A 48 3.36 -14.51 -8.13
N PRO A 49 3.95 -13.89 -7.10
CA PRO A 49 3.16 -13.20 -6.07
C PRO A 49 2.74 -11.80 -6.53
N GLU A 50 1.48 -11.45 -6.25
CA GLU A 50 0.99 -10.08 -6.35
C GLU A 50 1.43 -9.30 -5.09
N PHE A 51 2.61 -8.68 -5.14
CA PHE A 51 3.26 -8.14 -3.95
C PHE A 51 2.47 -7.01 -3.28
N GLU A 52 1.85 -6.10 -4.05
CA GLU A 52 0.99 -5.06 -3.49
C GLU A 52 -0.21 -5.66 -2.74
N ALA A 53 -0.79 -6.75 -3.25
CA ALA A 53 -1.87 -7.44 -2.59
C ALA A 53 -1.37 -8.06 -1.29
N LEU A 54 -0.29 -8.86 -1.34
CA LEU A 54 0.29 -9.49 -0.15
C LEU A 54 0.57 -8.48 0.96
N MET A 55 1.20 -7.35 0.63
CA MET A 55 1.49 -6.29 1.58
C MET A 55 0.23 -5.65 2.14
N LEU A 56 -0.77 -5.36 1.31
CA LEU A 56 -2.03 -4.76 1.78
C LEU A 56 -2.83 -5.72 2.68
N PHE A 57 -2.86 -7.01 2.36
CA PHE A 57 -3.50 -8.01 3.20
C PHE A 57 -2.78 -8.16 4.54
N ASN A 58 -1.45 -8.11 4.56
CA ASN A 58 -0.67 -8.05 5.81
C ASN A 58 -0.97 -6.79 6.62
N ALA A 59 -1.12 -5.63 5.96
CA ALA A 59 -1.48 -4.38 6.62
C ALA A 59 -2.86 -4.46 7.28
N LEU A 60 -3.85 -5.04 6.59
CA LEU A 60 -5.20 -5.27 7.13
C LEU A 60 -5.17 -6.22 8.33
N ASP A 61 -4.38 -7.29 8.26
CA ASP A 61 -4.27 -8.28 9.34
C ASP A 61 -3.56 -7.72 10.58
N ALA A 62 -2.49 -6.94 10.36
CA ALA A 62 -1.79 -6.22 11.43
C ALA A 62 -2.72 -5.18 12.09
N ALA A 63 -3.46 -4.40 11.29
CA ALA A 63 -4.44 -3.45 11.81
C ALA A 63 -5.53 -4.14 12.65
N PHE A 64 -6.05 -5.28 12.20
CA PHE A 64 -7.03 -6.05 12.95
C PHE A 64 -6.47 -6.53 14.30
N LYS A 65 -5.27 -7.11 14.30
CA LYS A 65 -4.58 -7.55 15.52
C LYS A 65 -4.32 -6.40 16.49
N ALA A 66 -3.83 -5.27 16.00
CA ALA A 66 -3.61 -4.07 16.82
C ALA A 66 -4.91 -3.61 17.50
N MET A 67 -6.02 -3.59 16.76
CA MET A 67 -7.32 -3.21 17.32
C MET A 67 -7.87 -4.23 18.33
N GLN A 68 -7.59 -5.53 18.16
CA GLN A 68 -7.93 -6.54 19.16
C GLN A 68 -7.11 -6.35 20.44
N MET A 69 -5.79 -6.16 20.32
CA MET A 69 -4.91 -5.90 21.46
C MET A 69 -5.30 -4.63 22.20
N LYS A 70 -5.62 -3.55 21.47
CA LYS A 70 -6.07 -2.27 22.03
C LYS A 70 -7.27 -2.40 22.98
N LYS A 71 -8.19 -3.35 22.72
CA LYS A 71 -9.36 -3.56 23.58
C LYS A 71 -9.06 -4.21 24.92
N VAL A 72 -7.93 -4.92 25.03
CA VAL A 72 -7.56 -5.68 26.23
C VAL A 72 -6.42 -5.04 27.01
N ILE A 73 -5.88 -3.91 26.52
CA ILE A 73 -4.91 -3.10 27.27
C ILE A 73 -5.65 -2.36 28.37
N LEU A 74 -5.19 -2.55 29.59
CA LEU A 74 -5.71 -1.89 30.77
C LEU A 74 -5.17 -0.46 30.85
N THR A 75 -6.09 0.47 31.11
CA THR A 75 -5.78 1.88 31.36
C THR A 75 -6.42 2.31 32.66
N GLN A 76 -5.72 3.14 33.42
CA GLN A 76 -6.22 3.73 34.65
C GLN A 76 -6.03 5.25 34.61
N ARG A 77 -6.72 5.96 35.52
CA ARG A 77 -6.39 7.36 35.77
C ARG A 77 -5.31 7.42 36.83
N SER A 78 -4.25 8.14 36.55
CA SER A 78 -3.20 8.46 37.51
C SER A 78 -3.83 9.16 38.72
N SER A 79 -3.50 8.68 39.92
CA SER A 79 -3.96 9.28 41.18
C SER A 79 -3.25 10.61 41.49
N PHE A 80 -2.22 10.97 40.73
CA PHE A 80 -1.44 12.19 40.93
C PHE A 80 -2.00 13.38 40.13
N ASP A 81 -2.31 13.17 38.85
CA ASP A 81 -2.68 14.22 37.89
C ASP A 81 -3.91 13.88 37.04
N GLU A 82 -4.62 12.79 37.33
CA GLU A 82 -5.83 12.31 36.62
C GLU A 82 -5.62 11.97 35.13
N ILE A 83 -4.36 11.95 34.66
CA ILE A 83 -4.02 11.58 33.29
C ILE A 83 -4.29 10.08 33.09
N ILE A 84 -4.85 9.72 31.93
CA ILE A 84 -5.02 8.32 31.56
C ILE A 84 -3.65 7.72 31.26
N GLU A 85 -3.27 6.70 32.01
CA GLU A 85 -2.03 5.95 31.84
C GLU A 85 -2.30 4.48 31.53
N ILE A 86 -1.34 3.85 30.84
CA ILE A 86 -1.33 2.41 30.63
C ILE A 86 -0.89 1.76 31.94
N ASP A 87 -1.62 0.75 32.41
CA ASP A 87 -1.20 -0.03 33.57
C ASP A 87 0.21 -0.63 33.34
N THR A 88 1.10 -0.47 34.32
CA THR A 88 2.53 -0.77 34.20
C THR A 88 2.89 -2.20 34.62
N SER A 89 1.91 -3.09 34.79
CA SER A 89 2.20 -4.51 34.93
C SER A 89 2.92 -5.03 33.69
N GLU A 90 3.85 -5.97 33.88
CA GLU A 90 4.69 -6.49 32.81
C GLU A 90 3.85 -7.03 31.64
N GLU A 91 2.80 -7.79 31.94
CA GLU A 91 1.90 -8.36 30.93
C GLU A 91 1.18 -7.27 30.12
N ASN A 92 0.70 -6.20 30.77
CA ASN A 92 -0.01 -5.12 30.10
C ASN A 92 0.93 -4.27 29.24
N MET A 93 2.15 -4.01 29.72
CA MET A 93 3.19 -3.34 28.93
C MET A 93 3.56 -4.15 27.68
N GLN A 94 3.71 -5.47 27.79
CA GLN A 94 3.96 -6.34 26.63
C GLN A 94 2.82 -6.26 25.61
N LYS A 95 1.56 -6.28 26.05
CA LYS A 95 0.38 -6.09 25.17
C LYS A 95 0.40 -4.73 24.49
N PHE A 96 0.74 -3.67 25.22
CA PHE A 96 0.85 -2.31 24.67
C PHE A 96 1.96 -2.22 23.60
N PHE A 97 3.14 -2.75 23.86
CA PHE A 97 4.23 -2.75 22.89
C PHE A 97 3.91 -3.61 21.66
N ALA A 98 3.30 -4.79 21.84
CA ALA A 98 2.84 -5.63 20.73
C ALA A 98 1.78 -4.90 19.88
N MET A 99 0.86 -4.18 20.51
CA MET A 99 -0.13 -3.36 19.81
C MET A 99 0.55 -2.27 18.97
N CYS A 100 1.52 -1.55 19.53
CA CYS A 100 2.31 -0.54 18.80
C CYS A 100 3.03 -1.16 17.60
N GLN A 101 3.66 -2.34 17.76
CA GLN A 101 4.33 -3.05 16.67
C GLN A 101 3.36 -3.41 15.54
N GLN A 102 2.16 -3.91 15.87
CA GLN A 102 1.15 -4.23 14.87
C GLN A 102 0.61 -2.98 14.17
N ALA A 103 0.42 -1.88 14.90
CA ALA A 103 -0.02 -0.61 14.32
C ALA A 103 1.04 -0.01 13.38
N MET A 104 2.32 -0.03 13.77
CA MET A 104 3.45 0.37 12.92
C MET A 104 3.54 -0.51 11.67
N ALA A 105 3.43 -1.83 11.83
CA ALA A 105 3.43 -2.77 10.70
C ALA A 105 2.28 -2.48 9.72
N ALA A 106 1.08 -2.16 10.23
CA ALA A 106 -0.05 -1.79 9.38
C ALA A 106 0.25 -0.56 8.50
N ILE A 107 0.89 0.47 9.06
CA ILE A 107 1.29 1.68 8.31
C ILE A 107 2.36 1.33 7.27
N THR A 108 3.44 0.67 7.69
CA THR A 108 4.57 0.34 6.81
C THR A 108 4.13 -0.52 5.63
N PHE A 109 3.37 -1.59 5.88
CA PHE A 109 2.88 -2.46 4.81
C PHE A 109 1.84 -1.77 3.91
N SER A 110 1.05 -0.82 4.43
CA SER A 110 0.14 -0.03 3.58
C SER A 110 0.89 0.82 2.57
N ILE A 111 1.97 1.50 3.01
CA ILE A 111 2.80 2.30 2.12
C ILE A 111 3.62 1.44 1.15
N SER A 112 4.19 0.33 1.64
CA SER A 112 4.89 -0.60 0.75
C SER A 112 3.96 -1.20 -0.31
N ALA A 113 2.69 -1.46 0.03
CA ALA A 113 1.69 -1.94 -0.92
C ALA A 113 1.42 -0.93 -2.05
N ILE A 114 1.14 0.33 -1.71
CA ILE A 114 0.87 1.36 -2.73
C ILE A 114 2.13 1.71 -3.54
N GLU A 115 3.31 1.63 -2.92
CA GLU A 115 4.60 1.80 -3.61
C GLU A 115 4.85 0.68 -4.63
N SER A 116 4.60 -0.59 -4.25
CA SER A 116 4.65 -1.73 -5.17
C SER A 116 3.67 -1.55 -6.33
N TRP A 117 2.41 -1.23 -6.00
CA TRP A 117 1.35 -1.03 -6.99
C TRP A 117 1.71 0.06 -8.00
N VAL A 118 2.17 1.23 -7.55
CA VAL A 118 2.44 2.35 -8.47
C VAL A 118 3.64 2.04 -9.37
N ASN A 119 4.69 1.41 -8.83
CA ASN A 119 5.86 1.02 -9.61
C ASN A 119 5.49 -0.03 -10.67
N LYS A 120 4.68 -1.03 -10.29
CA LYS A 120 4.17 -2.05 -11.22
C LYS A 120 3.28 -1.43 -12.29
N SER A 121 2.44 -0.48 -11.92
CA SER A 121 1.51 0.19 -12.85
C SER A 121 2.24 0.93 -13.96
N PHE A 122 3.39 1.56 -13.70
CA PHE A 122 4.19 2.18 -14.78
C PHE A 122 4.70 1.16 -15.79
N ILE A 123 5.02 -0.05 -15.37
CA ILE A 123 5.50 -1.12 -16.25
C ILE A 123 4.34 -1.66 -17.10
N LEU A 124 3.17 -1.86 -16.48
CA LEU A 124 2.00 -2.45 -17.13
C LEU A 124 1.23 -1.48 -18.03
N HIS A 125 1.07 -0.23 -17.60
CA HIS A 125 0.19 0.75 -18.23
C HIS A 125 0.95 1.94 -18.82
N GLY A 126 2.25 2.07 -18.57
CA GLY A 126 3.10 3.13 -19.12
C GLY A 126 3.59 2.88 -20.55
N LYS A 127 2.91 2.06 -21.35
CA LYS A 127 3.35 1.75 -22.72
C LYS A 127 2.27 2.08 -23.74
N TYR A 128 2.68 2.70 -24.84
CA TYR A 128 1.89 2.90 -26.04
C TYR A 128 2.63 2.27 -27.23
N ASP A 129 1.96 1.39 -27.97
CA ASP A 129 2.57 0.59 -29.07
C ASP A 129 3.88 -0.10 -28.65
N GLY A 130 3.91 -0.64 -27.43
CA GLY A 130 5.07 -1.35 -26.88
C GLY A 130 6.23 -0.45 -26.43
N LYS A 131 6.14 0.87 -26.62
CA LYS A 131 7.16 1.84 -26.22
C LYS A 131 6.77 2.57 -24.93
N PRO A 132 7.74 2.86 -24.04
CA PRO A 132 7.49 3.67 -22.85
C PRO A 132 6.95 5.06 -23.21
N ILE A 133 5.89 5.51 -22.54
CA ILE A 133 5.38 6.87 -22.68
C ILE A 133 6.21 7.88 -21.88
N GLN A 134 6.23 9.13 -22.32
CA GLN A 134 6.80 10.26 -21.56
C GLN A 134 5.74 10.85 -20.64
N LEU A 135 6.08 10.98 -19.37
CA LEU A 135 5.22 11.58 -18.35
C LEU A 135 5.79 12.90 -17.88
N LEU A 136 4.91 13.86 -17.61
CA LEU A 136 5.31 15.17 -17.13
C LEU A 136 5.46 15.15 -15.60
N LEU A 137 6.63 15.52 -15.09
CA LEU A 137 6.88 15.71 -13.67
C LEU A 137 7.08 17.19 -13.35
N GLU A 138 6.21 17.74 -12.51
CA GLU A 138 6.35 19.08 -11.97
C GLU A 138 7.11 19.05 -10.65
N VAL A 139 8.17 19.84 -10.57
CA VAL A 139 9.01 19.96 -9.38
C VAL A 139 8.93 21.41 -8.87
N PRO A 140 8.66 21.64 -7.57
CA PRO A 140 8.59 22.99 -7.02
C PRO A 140 9.84 23.80 -7.36
N ASN A 141 9.65 25.04 -7.82
CA ASN A 141 10.70 25.99 -8.18
C ASN A 141 11.67 25.50 -9.28
N LYS A 142 11.28 24.50 -10.09
CA LYS A 142 12.05 24.03 -11.23
C LYS A 142 11.14 23.92 -12.46
N LYS A 143 11.76 23.90 -13.65
CA LYS A 143 11.02 23.63 -14.88
C LYS A 143 10.46 22.20 -14.84
N PRO A 144 9.22 21.97 -15.33
CA PRO A 144 8.71 20.63 -15.54
C PRO A 144 9.70 19.79 -16.37
N ARG A 145 9.85 18.52 -16.03
CA ARG A 145 10.70 17.58 -16.76
C ARG A 145 9.89 16.41 -17.26
N GLU A 146 10.19 15.94 -18.46
CA GLU A 146 9.65 14.67 -18.96
C GLU A 146 10.45 13.49 -18.39
N VAL A 147 9.73 12.45 -18.01
CA VAL A 147 10.31 11.21 -17.49
C VAL A 147 9.69 10.03 -18.22
N SER A 148 10.54 9.16 -18.74
CA SER A 148 10.13 7.90 -19.36
C SER A 148 9.56 6.95 -18.31
N SER A 149 8.38 6.41 -18.57
CA SER A 149 7.63 5.53 -17.63
C SER A 149 8.43 4.33 -17.12
N ASP A 150 9.25 3.71 -17.97
CA ASP A 150 10.11 2.57 -17.65
C ASP A 150 11.25 2.91 -16.67
N LYS A 151 11.59 4.19 -16.51
CA LYS A 151 12.65 4.65 -15.60
C LYS A 151 12.13 5.05 -14.23
N ILE A 152 10.83 5.30 -14.07
CA ILE A 152 10.24 5.86 -12.85
C ILE A 152 10.40 4.92 -11.65
N ALA A 153 10.22 3.62 -11.84
CA ALA A 153 10.36 2.64 -10.76
C ALA A 153 11.79 2.62 -10.20
N SER A 154 12.79 2.72 -11.09
CA SER A 154 14.22 2.71 -10.73
C SER A 154 14.79 4.06 -10.31
N ASP A 155 14.14 5.17 -10.65
CA ASP A 155 14.63 6.52 -10.30
C ASP A 155 14.37 6.84 -8.83
N ARG A 156 15.43 6.77 -8.01
CA ARG A 156 15.41 7.09 -6.57
C ARG A 156 15.14 8.56 -6.28
N TYR A 157 15.31 9.44 -7.26
CA TYR A 157 15.06 10.89 -7.11
C TYR A 157 13.59 11.27 -7.32
N ILE A 158 12.74 10.34 -7.73
CA ILE A 158 11.28 10.57 -7.83
C ILE A 158 10.63 10.07 -6.55
N PRO A 159 10.18 10.97 -5.65
CA PRO A 159 9.57 10.57 -4.40
C PRO A 159 8.20 9.90 -4.67
N ILE A 160 7.81 9.00 -3.77
CA ILE A 160 6.52 8.28 -3.85
C ILE A 160 5.33 9.23 -4.02
N ARG A 161 5.33 10.40 -3.36
CA ARG A 161 4.27 11.41 -3.51
C ARG A 161 4.11 11.88 -4.96
N SER A 162 5.20 12.12 -5.67
CA SER A 162 5.16 12.48 -7.08
C SER A 162 4.67 11.31 -7.94
N LYS A 163 5.09 10.08 -7.64
CA LYS A 163 4.58 8.88 -8.30
C LYS A 163 3.06 8.77 -8.17
N LEU A 164 2.52 8.95 -6.96
CA LEU A 164 1.08 8.83 -6.68
C LEU A 164 0.26 10.01 -7.19
N PHE A 165 0.67 11.26 -6.95
CA PHE A 165 -0.23 12.39 -7.17
C PHE A 165 -0.02 13.12 -8.49
N GLN A 166 1.08 12.86 -9.21
CA GLN A 166 1.36 13.46 -10.51
C GLN A 166 1.43 12.43 -11.63
N LEU A 167 2.22 11.36 -11.43
CA LEU A 167 2.57 10.44 -12.51
C LEU A 167 1.56 9.30 -12.72
N ALA A 168 1.05 8.68 -11.63
CA ALA A 168 0.04 7.64 -11.73
C ALA A 168 -1.25 8.13 -12.42
N PRO A 169 -1.81 9.31 -12.10
CA PRO A 169 -3.00 9.80 -12.78
C PRO A 169 -2.82 9.92 -14.31
N GLN A 170 -1.61 10.22 -14.79
CA GLN A 170 -1.32 10.29 -16.23
C GLN A 170 -1.36 8.93 -16.92
N ILE A 171 -0.83 7.86 -16.31
CA ILE A 171 -0.87 6.52 -16.93
C ILE A 171 -2.26 5.88 -16.86
N PHE A 172 -3.08 6.29 -15.89
CA PHE A 172 -4.44 5.80 -15.72
C PHE A 172 -5.49 6.67 -16.46
N ASP A 173 -5.06 7.79 -17.05
CA ASP A 173 -5.93 8.81 -17.64
C ASP A 173 -7.03 9.28 -16.67
N VAL A 174 -6.62 9.62 -15.45
CA VAL A 174 -7.49 10.05 -14.34
C VAL A 174 -7.11 11.47 -13.91
N PRO A 175 -8.07 12.34 -13.56
CA PRO A 175 -7.75 13.64 -12.98
C PRO A 175 -6.90 13.48 -11.71
N PRO A 176 -5.83 14.26 -11.52
CA PRO A 176 -5.09 14.22 -10.26
C PRO A 176 -5.95 14.75 -9.11
N LEU A 177 -5.71 14.23 -7.90
CA LEU A 177 -6.36 14.76 -6.69
C LEU A 177 -5.96 16.22 -6.47
N LYS A 178 -6.98 17.07 -6.24
CA LYS A 178 -6.82 18.48 -5.87
C LYS A 178 -5.92 18.62 -4.63
N GLU A 179 -5.20 19.73 -4.53
CA GLU A 179 -4.27 19.99 -3.43
C GLU A 179 -4.92 19.92 -2.04
N HIS A 180 -6.12 20.51 -1.89
CA HIS A 180 -6.92 20.49 -0.67
C HIS A 180 -7.74 19.20 -0.47
N SER A 181 -7.51 18.16 -1.29
CA SER A 181 -8.21 16.88 -1.12
C SER A 181 -7.80 16.23 0.20
N SER A 182 -8.79 15.93 1.05
CA SER A 182 -8.57 15.20 2.30
C SER A 182 -7.88 13.86 2.09
N LEU A 183 -8.17 13.17 0.98
CA LEU A 183 -7.52 11.91 0.62
C LEU A 183 -6.04 12.11 0.25
N LYS A 184 -5.73 13.16 -0.52
CA LYS A 184 -4.34 13.50 -0.88
C LYS A 184 -3.52 13.84 0.36
N ILE A 185 -4.09 14.64 1.26
CA ILE A 185 -3.48 15.00 2.55
C ILE A 185 -3.24 13.73 3.36
N ALA A 186 -4.27 12.92 3.63
CA ALA A 186 -4.13 11.73 4.46
C ALA A 186 -3.13 10.71 3.91
N VAL A 187 -3.10 10.46 2.59
CA VAL A 187 -2.09 9.58 1.99
C VAL A 187 -0.68 10.20 2.05
N SER A 188 -0.55 11.52 1.92
CA SER A 188 0.73 12.21 2.10
C SER A 188 1.23 12.06 3.53
N GLU A 189 0.38 12.27 4.54
CA GLU A 189 0.71 12.11 5.95
C GLU A 189 1.19 10.69 6.27
N LEU A 190 0.55 9.66 5.69
CA LEU A 190 0.96 8.27 5.85
C LEU A 190 2.37 8.00 5.29
N VAL A 191 2.76 8.67 4.19
CA VAL A 191 4.13 8.57 3.65
C VAL A 191 5.16 9.17 4.62
N GLU A 192 4.84 10.30 5.25
CA GLU A 192 5.69 10.89 6.31
C GLU A 192 5.78 9.96 7.52
N GLU A 193 4.65 9.39 7.93
CA GLU A 193 4.59 8.48 9.07
C GLU A 193 5.40 7.20 8.84
N ARG A 194 5.41 6.64 7.62
CA ARG A 194 6.28 5.50 7.30
C ARG A 194 7.77 5.85 7.44
N ASN A 195 8.18 7.06 7.05
CA ASN A 195 9.57 7.49 7.24
C ASN A 195 9.94 7.58 8.74
N ILE A 196 9.01 8.04 9.57
CA ILE A 196 9.16 8.04 11.03
C ILE A 196 9.33 6.63 11.57
N VAL A 197 8.46 5.70 11.19
CA VAL A 197 8.53 4.29 11.65
C VAL A 197 9.84 3.62 11.23
N MET A 198 10.33 3.90 10.01
CA MET A 198 11.56 3.29 9.53
C MET A 198 12.83 3.87 10.13
N HIS A 199 12.86 5.18 10.40
CA HIS A 199 14.08 5.86 10.86
C HIS A 199 14.12 6.08 12.37
N MET A 200 12.96 6.06 13.04
CA MET A 200 12.79 6.22 14.49
C MET A 200 13.69 7.33 15.06
N GLN A 201 13.77 8.46 14.38
CA GLN A 201 14.62 9.58 14.78
C GLN A 201 14.20 10.11 16.17
N SER A 202 15.12 10.75 16.89
CA SER A 202 14.85 11.29 18.22
C SER A 202 13.86 12.47 18.22
N SER A 203 13.79 13.21 17.11
CA SER A 203 12.74 14.19 16.80
C SER A 203 11.96 13.71 15.58
N LEU A 204 10.62 13.65 15.69
CA LEU A 204 9.73 13.21 14.61
C LEU A 204 8.90 14.42 14.18
N THR A 205 8.72 14.67 12.89
CA THR A 205 7.84 15.75 12.42
C THR A 205 6.67 15.16 11.63
N ILE A 206 5.44 15.32 12.13
CA ILE A 206 4.18 14.96 11.42
C ILE A 206 3.31 16.20 11.37
N ASN A 207 2.81 16.59 10.20
CA ASN A 207 1.93 17.76 10.05
C ASN A 207 2.54 19.06 10.60
N SER A 208 3.86 19.24 10.44
CA SER A 208 4.61 20.37 11.02
C SER A 208 4.60 20.42 12.55
N LEU A 209 4.15 19.36 13.23
CA LEU A 209 4.27 19.17 14.67
C LEU A 209 5.49 18.31 14.96
N GLU A 210 6.35 18.77 15.86
CA GLU A 210 7.39 17.94 16.46
C GLU A 210 6.74 17.01 17.49
N LEU A 211 6.86 15.70 17.23
CA LEU A 211 6.42 14.63 18.11
C LEU A 211 7.66 13.91 18.63
N ASP A 212 7.70 13.69 19.94
CA ASP A 212 8.62 12.73 20.52
C ASP A 212 8.08 11.29 20.36
N ARG A 213 8.89 10.31 20.72
CA ARG A 213 8.54 8.89 20.61
C ARG A 213 7.35 8.50 21.49
N VAL A 214 7.19 9.15 22.65
CA VAL A 214 6.08 8.88 23.58
C VAL A 214 4.77 9.37 22.98
N SER A 215 4.76 10.59 22.44
CA SER A 215 3.63 11.17 21.73
C SER A 215 3.24 10.34 20.51
N TYR A 216 4.22 9.76 19.81
CA TYR A 216 3.95 8.82 18.72
C TYR A 216 3.28 7.52 19.22
N ALA A 217 3.75 6.93 20.33
CA ALA A 217 3.10 5.77 20.93
C ALA A 217 1.66 6.09 21.37
N VAL A 218 1.42 7.28 21.92
CA VAL A 218 0.07 7.78 22.26
C VAL A 218 -0.79 7.91 20.99
N LYS A 219 -0.26 8.45 19.89
CA LYS A 219 -0.95 8.52 18.60
C LYS A 219 -1.36 7.13 18.11
N LEU A 220 -0.42 6.17 18.10
CA LEU A 220 -0.67 4.79 17.69
C LEU A 220 -1.77 4.14 18.53
N TYR A 221 -1.74 4.35 19.86
CA TYR A 221 -2.79 3.86 20.74
C TYR A 221 -4.12 4.58 20.51
N LYS A 222 -4.14 5.88 20.26
CA LYS A 222 -5.40 6.64 20.16
C LYS A 222 -6.11 6.43 18.83
N VAL A 223 -5.38 6.46 17.72
CA VAL A 223 -5.93 6.37 16.36
C VAL A 223 -6.32 4.92 16.03
N SER A 224 -7.16 4.74 15.01
CA SER A 224 -7.47 3.41 14.48
C SER A 224 -6.30 2.91 13.62
N ALA A 225 -5.80 1.71 13.92
CA ALA A 225 -4.77 1.07 13.10
C ALA A 225 -5.23 0.78 11.66
N PHE A 226 -6.54 0.81 11.39
CA PHE A 226 -7.09 0.72 10.03
C PHE A 226 -6.92 1.99 9.20
N HIS A 227 -6.49 3.11 9.79
CA HIS A 227 -6.37 4.38 9.06
C HIS A 227 -5.48 4.23 7.82
N GLY A 228 -4.26 3.71 7.98
CA GLY A 228 -3.32 3.42 6.88
C GLY A 228 -3.95 2.63 5.74
N PRO A 229 -4.33 1.35 5.95
CA PRO A 229 -4.85 0.51 4.87
C PRO A 229 -6.15 1.05 4.27
N LYS A 230 -6.99 1.74 5.06
CA LYS A 230 -8.22 2.37 4.55
C LYS A 230 -7.93 3.51 3.57
N GLN A 231 -6.99 4.40 3.87
CA GLN A 231 -6.69 5.51 2.94
C GLN A 231 -6.03 5.02 1.66
N ILE A 232 -5.17 4.00 1.76
CA ILE A 232 -4.60 3.35 0.58
C ILE A 232 -5.69 2.71 -0.29
N LEU A 233 -6.62 1.96 0.31
CA LEU A 233 -7.77 1.41 -0.41
C LEU A 233 -8.62 2.51 -1.06
N ASN A 234 -8.91 3.60 -0.35
CA ASN A 234 -9.67 4.72 -0.90
C ASN A 234 -8.98 5.36 -2.11
N TYR A 235 -7.65 5.54 -2.05
CA TYR A 235 -6.87 6.08 -3.16
C TYR A 235 -6.85 5.13 -4.36
N LEU A 236 -6.63 3.84 -4.14
CA LEU A 236 -6.64 2.84 -5.21
C LEU A 236 -8.03 2.76 -5.87
N ASN A 237 -9.10 2.73 -5.06
CA ASN A 237 -10.48 2.76 -5.57
C ASN A 237 -10.72 4.04 -6.39
N TYR A 238 -10.26 5.21 -5.93
CA TYR A 238 -10.38 6.45 -6.69
C TYR A 238 -9.75 6.36 -8.09
N ILE A 239 -8.54 5.81 -8.19
CA ILE A 239 -7.85 5.63 -9.48
C ILE A 239 -8.65 4.66 -10.37
N TYR A 240 -8.99 3.47 -9.88
CA TYR A 240 -9.65 2.47 -10.70
C TYR A 240 -11.08 2.84 -11.08
N GLU A 241 -11.86 3.45 -10.18
CA GLU A 241 -13.23 3.90 -10.45
C GLU A 241 -13.31 5.03 -11.50
N LYS A 242 -12.22 5.78 -11.69
CA LYS A 242 -12.13 6.86 -12.67
C LYS A 242 -11.40 6.48 -13.94
N SER A 243 -10.63 5.40 -13.93
CA SER A 243 -9.93 4.89 -15.11
C SER A 243 -10.84 4.01 -15.98
N ALA A 244 -10.48 3.82 -17.25
CA ALA A 244 -11.10 2.81 -18.10
C ALA A 244 -10.59 1.38 -17.83
N LEU A 245 -9.62 1.21 -16.92
CA LEU A 245 -8.99 -0.07 -16.63
C LEU A 245 -9.85 -0.91 -15.67
N PRO A 246 -9.87 -2.24 -15.84
CA PRO A 246 -10.59 -3.12 -14.94
C PRO A 246 -9.98 -3.09 -13.54
N THR A 247 -10.82 -3.05 -12.52
CA THR A 247 -10.40 -3.17 -11.12
C THR A 247 -9.82 -4.56 -10.85
N PRO A 248 -8.60 -4.68 -10.31
CA PRO A 248 -8.01 -5.99 -10.04
C PRO A 248 -8.78 -6.75 -8.95
N LEU A 249 -8.80 -8.07 -9.04
CA LEU A 249 -9.60 -8.92 -8.14
C LEU A 249 -9.23 -8.71 -6.67
N TRP A 250 -7.94 -8.57 -6.38
CA TRP A 250 -7.43 -8.40 -5.03
C TRP A 250 -7.93 -7.14 -4.33
N LEU A 251 -8.15 -6.05 -5.08
CA LEU A 251 -8.67 -4.80 -4.52
C LEU A 251 -10.11 -4.99 -4.03
N ASN A 252 -10.93 -5.70 -4.80
CA ASN A 252 -12.29 -6.07 -4.41
C ASN A 252 -12.32 -6.99 -3.18
N VAL A 253 -11.39 -7.95 -3.09
CA VAL A 253 -11.26 -8.83 -1.91
C VAL A 253 -10.81 -8.04 -0.69
N ALA A 254 -9.84 -7.14 -0.83
CA ALA A 254 -9.33 -6.31 0.26
C ALA A 254 -10.42 -5.38 0.83
N ASN A 255 -11.22 -4.73 -0.02
CA ASN A 255 -12.38 -3.94 0.38
C ASN A 255 -13.40 -4.78 1.20
N ARG A 256 -13.68 -6.02 0.76
CA ARG A 256 -14.57 -6.94 1.51
C ARG A 256 -13.96 -7.35 2.85
N LYS A 257 -12.66 -7.64 2.89
CA LYS A 257 -11.95 -8.03 4.11
C LYS A 257 -11.95 -6.90 5.14
N LEU A 258 -11.72 -5.65 4.73
CA LEU A 258 -11.82 -4.47 5.61
C LEU A 258 -13.22 -4.36 6.24
N LYS A 259 -14.29 -4.49 5.43
CA LYS A 259 -15.68 -4.48 5.93
C LYS A 259 -15.93 -5.61 6.94
N ALA A 260 -15.44 -6.82 6.64
CA ALA A 260 -15.56 -7.96 7.54
C ALA A 260 -14.84 -7.75 8.88
N TYR A 261 -13.64 -7.15 8.87
CA TYR A 261 -12.91 -6.82 10.09
C TYR A 261 -13.59 -5.76 10.93
N HIS A 262 -14.13 -4.70 10.33
CA HIS A 262 -14.94 -3.74 11.08
C HIS A 262 -16.15 -4.39 11.74
N LYS A 263 -16.80 -5.37 11.07
CA LYS A 263 -17.92 -6.11 11.66
C LYS A 263 -17.49 -6.97 12.86
N LYS A 264 -16.33 -7.64 12.79
CA LYS A 264 -15.78 -8.47 13.89
C LYS A 264 -15.29 -7.66 15.09
N LEU A 265 -15.05 -6.35 14.91
CA LEU A 265 -14.59 -5.45 15.97
C LEU A 265 -15.71 -4.64 16.62
N LYS A 266 -16.94 -4.72 16.13
CA LYS A 266 -18.11 -4.25 16.88
C LYS A 266 -18.44 -5.27 17.96
#